data_AF-A0A5E4HHM7-F1
#
_entry.id   AF-A0A5E4HHM7-F1
#
_cell.length_a   1.000
_cell.length_b   1.000
_cell.length_c   1.000
_cell.angle_alpha   90.00
_cell.angle_beta   90.00
_cell.angle_gamma   90.00
#
_symmetry.space_group_name_H-M   'P 1'
#
loop_
_entity.id
_entity.type
_entity.pdbx_description
1 polymer ?
#
loop_
_entity_poly.entity_id
_entity_poly.type
_entity_poly.pdbx_seq_one_letter_code
_entity_poly.pdbx_strand_id
1 'polypeptide(L)'
;MDLLAQKHGFTVYANIDELPTIKKGFRAGAKLLPKYVAHATTEKNLPSILTNGLQPRSVCLNEVWSDQDDMPTWVGGKKITPSQQTDIQNCRQEHVYFYDAIVPETIEQSLVSVAHIGYGDPAILLIEEDQRKLKKDAELDADPERAKALMKKGTITPEKVACFCTLNLDEKPDTGTFLCPTDRKGKQNCFLTERIESEGGFGGLEETDKWSCHCRKGVLSSGI
;
A
#
# COMPACT_ATOMS: atom_id res chain seq x y z
N MET A 1 15.22 8.91 -7.57
CA MET A 1 13.77 9.18 -7.64
C MET A 1 13.45 10.58 -8.17
N ASP A 2 14.22 11.62 -7.83
CA ASP A 2 13.93 13.00 -8.25
C ASP A 2 13.85 13.24 -9.76
N LEU A 3 14.68 12.57 -10.57
CA LEU A 3 14.61 12.67 -12.03
C LEU A 3 13.31 12.09 -12.60
N LEU A 4 12.78 11.02 -11.97
CA LEU A 4 11.49 10.43 -12.34
C LEU A 4 10.34 11.39 -11.98
N ALA A 5 10.36 11.94 -10.76
CA ALA A 5 9.39 12.93 -10.31
C ALA A 5 9.36 14.17 -11.22
N GLN A 6 10.54 14.70 -11.58
CA GLN A 6 10.68 15.86 -12.47
C GLN A 6 10.13 15.56 -13.87
N LYS A 7 10.44 14.39 -14.44
CA LYS A 7 9.95 13.97 -15.76
C LYS A 7 8.42 13.97 -15.85
N HIS A 8 7.74 13.63 -14.75
CA HIS A 8 6.29 13.54 -14.70
C HIS A 8 5.61 14.77 -14.04
N GLY A 9 6.35 15.85 -13.76
CA GLY A 9 5.79 17.11 -13.26
C GLY A 9 5.32 17.06 -11.80
N PHE A 10 5.98 16.27 -10.96
CA PHE A 10 5.67 16.16 -9.54
C PHE A 10 6.42 17.22 -8.71
N THR A 11 5.73 17.78 -7.72
CA THR A 11 6.27 18.64 -6.66
C THR A 11 6.65 17.78 -5.46
N VAL A 12 7.77 18.10 -4.82
CA VAL A 12 8.31 17.36 -3.66
C VAL A 12 7.75 17.93 -2.36
N TYR A 13 7.39 17.04 -1.43
CA TYR A 13 6.93 17.31 -0.06
C TYR A 13 7.79 16.49 0.90
N ALA A 14 8.13 17.08 2.05
CA ALA A 14 9.11 16.49 2.96
C ALA A 14 8.55 15.36 3.82
N ASN A 15 7.23 15.34 4.04
CA ASN A 15 6.53 14.33 4.85
C ASN A 15 5.10 14.06 4.35
N ILE A 16 4.52 12.93 4.78
CA ILE A 16 3.15 12.55 4.40
C ILE A 16 2.11 13.53 4.96
N ASP A 17 2.31 14.06 6.17
CA ASP A 17 1.33 14.94 6.81
C ASP A 17 1.19 16.32 6.13
N GLU A 18 2.12 16.69 5.26
CA GLU A 18 2.08 17.91 4.45
C GLU A 18 1.30 17.75 3.14
N LEU A 19 0.88 16.53 2.79
CA LEU A 19 0.26 16.32 1.50
C LEU A 19 -1.10 17.01 1.42
N PRO A 20 -1.40 17.67 0.29
CA PRO A 20 -2.69 18.33 0.08
C PRO A 20 -3.86 17.35 -0.03
N THR A 21 -3.57 16.07 -0.18
CA THR A 21 -4.53 14.97 -0.21
C THR A 21 -4.97 14.56 1.19
N ILE A 22 -4.39 15.13 2.26
CA ILE A 22 -4.64 14.75 3.65
C ILE A 22 -5.37 15.85 4.41
N LYS A 23 -6.38 15.44 5.17
CA LYS A 23 -7.06 16.24 6.19
C LYS A 23 -6.53 15.86 7.57
N LYS A 24 -5.90 16.81 8.26
CA LYS A 24 -5.47 16.62 9.66
C LYS A 24 -6.68 16.59 10.59
N GLY A 25 -6.88 15.46 11.27
CA GLY A 25 -7.88 15.31 12.32
C GLY A 25 -7.27 15.60 13.69
N PHE A 26 -7.98 16.35 14.54
CA PHE A 26 -7.49 16.75 15.88
C PHE A 26 -7.36 15.58 16.88
N ARG A 27 -7.92 14.39 16.60
CA ARG A 27 -8.00 13.24 17.54
C ARG A 27 -7.96 11.83 16.94
N ALA A 28 -8.04 11.65 15.61
CA ALA A 28 -8.25 10.34 14.96
C ALA A 28 -7.22 10.01 13.87
N GLY A 29 -6.01 10.58 13.97
CA GLY A 29 -4.99 10.51 12.93
C GLY A 29 -5.31 11.38 11.70
N ALA A 30 -4.31 11.53 10.84
CA ALA A 30 -4.47 12.12 9.51
C ALA A 30 -5.25 11.17 8.59
N LYS A 31 -6.13 11.73 7.75
CA LYS A 31 -6.94 10.94 6.80
C LYS A 31 -6.87 11.51 5.39
N LEU A 32 -6.89 10.68 4.37
CA LEU A 32 -7.03 11.13 2.99
C LEU A 32 -8.39 11.82 2.77
N LEU A 33 -8.42 12.82 1.90
CA LEU A 33 -9.66 13.42 1.43
C LEU A 33 -10.51 12.36 0.69
N PRO A 34 -11.85 12.45 0.70
CA PRO A 34 -12.73 11.40 0.19
C PRO A 34 -12.55 10.99 -1.28
N LYS A 35 -11.88 11.83 -2.09
CA LYS A 35 -11.57 11.56 -3.51
C LYS A 35 -10.24 10.81 -3.72
N TYR A 36 -9.54 10.47 -2.65
CA TYR A 36 -8.27 9.77 -2.70
C TYR A 36 -8.33 8.45 -1.94
N VAL A 37 -7.54 7.51 -2.43
CA VAL A 37 -7.29 6.20 -1.81
C VAL A 37 -5.81 5.88 -1.85
N ALA A 38 -5.37 5.07 -0.89
CA ALA A 38 -4.00 4.60 -0.83
C ALA A 38 -3.85 3.22 -1.48
N HIS A 39 -2.73 3.01 -2.15
CA HIS A 39 -2.27 1.70 -2.62
C HIS A 39 -0.83 1.48 -2.15
N ALA A 40 -0.58 0.34 -1.52
CA ALA A 40 0.74 -0.10 -1.12
C ALA A 40 1.47 -0.78 -2.29
N THR A 41 2.75 -0.48 -2.49
CA THR A 41 3.61 -1.08 -3.52
C THR A 41 5.08 -1.02 -3.08
N THR A 42 6.01 -1.40 -3.96
CA THR A 42 7.45 -1.20 -3.81
C THR A 42 7.99 -0.06 -4.69
N GLU A 43 9.14 0.50 -4.34
CA GLU A 43 9.82 1.53 -5.14
C GLU A 43 10.17 1.05 -6.54
N LYS A 44 10.57 -0.22 -6.68
CA LYS A 44 10.91 -0.84 -7.96
C LYS A 44 9.75 -0.81 -8.96
N ASN A 45 8.50 -0.86 -8.47
CA ASN A 45 7.31 -0.86 -9.32
C ASN A 45 6.89 0.56 -9.76
N LEU A 46 7.35 1.61 -9.07
CA LEU A 46 6.96 2.99 -9.35
C LEU A 46 7.19 3.42 -10.80
N PRO A 47 8.35 3.16 -11.45
CA PRO A 47 8.55 3.56 -12.85
C PRO A 47 7.53 2.94 -13.81
N SER A 48 7.18 1.67 -13.60
CA SER A 48 6.18 0.98 -14.42
C SER A 48 4.80 1.57 -14.18
N ILE A 49 4.42 1.79 -12.92
CA ILE A 49 3.10 2.32 -12.56
C ILE A 49 2.92 3.76 -13.06
N LEU A 50 3.94 4.61 -12.93
CA LEU A 50 3.89 5.99 -13.40
C LEU A 50 3.87 6.11 -14.93
N THR A 51 4.28 5.06 -15.65
CA THR A 51 4.26 5.02 -17.12
C THR A 51 3.00 4.33 -17.66
N ASN A 52 2.61 3.20 -17.07
CA ASN A 52 1.60 2.28 -17.59
C ASN A 52 0.31 2.26 -16.76
N GLY A 53 0.32 2.83 -15.56
CA GLY A 53 -0.79 2.81 -14.60
C GLY A 53 -0.74 1.62 -13.66
N LEU A 54 -1.64 1.60 -12.66
CA LEU A 54 -1.83 0.40 -11.82
C LEU A 54 -2.65 -0.61 -12.59
N GLN A 55 -2.07 -1.78 -12.79
CA GLN A 55 -2.67 -2.88 -13.53
C GLN A 55 -3.08 -3.99 -12.56
N PRO A 56 -4.14 -4.74 -12.87
CA PRO A 56 -4.39 -6.01 -12.21
C PRO A 56 -3.22 -6.97 -12.37
N ARG A 57 -3.08 -7.90 -11.43
CA ARG A 57 -2.01 -8.90 -11.42
C ARG A 57 -1.92 -9.71 -12.71
N SER A 58 -3.05 -10.03 -13.32
CA SER A 58 -3.12 -10.77 -14.59
C SER A 58 -2.47 -10.06 -15.78
N VAL A 59 -2.30 -8.73 -15.71
CA VAL A 59 -1.72 -7.91 -16.79
C VAL A 59 -0.26 -7.58 -16.50
N CYS A 60 0.03 -7.19 -15.26
CA CYS A 60 1.38 -6.91 -14.79
C CYS A 60 1.46 -7.29 -13.32
N LEU A 61 2.59 -7.86 -12.90
CA LEU A 61 2.90 -8.17 -11.51
C LEU A 61 3.11 -6.85 -10.72
N ASN A 62 2.01 -6.16 -10.44
CA ASN A 62 1.94 -5.17 -9.36
C ASN A 62 1.65 -5.97 -8.10
N GLU A 63 2.67 -6.64 -7.63
CA GLU A 63 2.57 -7.53 -6.47
C GLU A 63 2.11 -6.70 -5.27
N VAL A 64 0.97 -7.08 -4.72
CA VAL A 64 0.54 -6.79 -3.34
C VAL A 64 0.59 -8.08 -2.51
N TRP A 65 0.45 -9.21 -3.22
CA TRP A 65 0.46 -10.57 -2.74
C TRP A 65 1.41 -11.37 -3.65
N SER A 66 2.32 -12.15 -3.07
CA SER A 66 3.24 -12.98 -3.87
C SER A 66 2.49 -14.14 -4.56
N ASP A 67 3.11 -14.75 -5.58
CA ASP A 67 2.68 -16.06 -6.12
C ASP A 67 2.75 -17.18 -5.07
N GLN A 68 3.38 -16.92 -3.93
CA GLN A 68 3.53 -17.86 -2.82
C GLN A 68 2.50 -17.65 -1.70
N ASP A 69 1.64 -16.62 -1.75
CA ASP A 69 0.61 -16.42 -0.74
C ASP A 69 -0.43 -17.55 -0.78
N ASP A 70 -0.47 -18.31 0.30
CA ASP A 70 -1.40 -19.41 0.47
C ASP A 70 -2.84 -18.88 0.44
N MET A 71 -3.72 -19.61 -0.26
CA MET A 71 -5.14 -19.34 -0.26
C MET A 71 -5.66 -19.44 1.19
N PRO A 72 -6.38 -18.44 1.72
CA PRO A 72 -6.91 -18.50 3.08
C PRO A 72 -7.73 -19.79 3.26
N THR A 73 -7.55 -20.50 4.36
CA THR A 73 -8.37 -21.71 4.60
C THR A 73 -9.74 -21.35 5.20
N TRP A 74 -9.85 -20.18 5.81
CA TRP A 74 -11.02 -19.68 6.52
C TRP A 74 -11.25 -18.20 6.24
N VAL A 75 -12.52 -17.81 6.07
CA VAL A 75 -12.98 -16.41 5.97
C VAL A 75 -14.27 -16.31 6.77
N GLY A 76 -14.45 -15.28 7.61
CA GLY A 76 -15.67 -15.12 8.42
C GLY A 76 -15.87 -16.23 9.46
N GLY A 77 -14.78 -16.80 9.97
CA GLY A 77 -14.84 -17.96 10.87
C GLY A 77 -15.38 -19.25 10.23
N LYS A 78 -15.48 -19.30 8.88
CA LYS A 78 -15.96 -20.46 8.13
C LYS A 78 -14.92 -20.93 7.14
N LYS A 79 -14.81 -22.26 6.98
CA LYS A 79 -13.92 -22.85 5.98
C LYS A 79 -14.42 -22.43 4.60
N ILE A 80 -13.53 -21.92 3.77
CA ILE A 80 -13.93 -21.50 2.43
C ILE A 80 -14.22 -22.71 1.55
N THR A 81 -15.22 -22.56 0.67
CA THR A 81 -15.58 -23.56 -0.33
C THR A 81 -14.68 -23.43 -1.57
N PRO A 82 -14.58 -24.48 -2.42
CA PRO A 82 -13.85 -24.38 -3.69
C PRO A 82 -14.33 -23.25 -4.60
N SER A 83 -15.65 -22.98 -4.64
CA SER A 83 -16.20 -21.85 -5.40
C SER A 83 -15.65 -20.52 -4.87
N GLN A 84 -15.64 -20.34 -3.55
CA GLN A 84 -15.08 -19.14 -2.93
C GLN A 84 -13.58 -19.01 -3.19
N GLN A 85 -12.82 -20.11 -3.21
CA GLN A 85 -11.41 -20.08 -3.61
C GLN A 85 -11.23 -19.54 -5.03
N THR A 86 -12.03 -20.02 -5.98
CA THR A 86 -12.00 -19.52 -7.36
C THR A 86 -12.39 -18.05 -7.43
N ASP A 87 -13.42 -17.63 -6.72
CA ASP A 87 -13.85 -16.23 -6.68
C ASP A 87 -12.76 -15.31 -6.11
N ILE A 88 -12.11 -15.75 -5.03
CA ILE A 88 -10.97 -15.08 -4.41
C ILE A 88 -9.80 -14.95 -5.40
N GLN A 89 -9.43 -16.03 -6.08
CA GLN A 89 -8.36 -16.01 -7.09
C GLN A 89 -8.69 -15.05 -8.24
N ASN A 90 -9.90 -15.12 -8.77
CA ASN A 90 -10.34 -14.20 -9.82
C ASN A 90 -10.30 -12.74 -9.34
N CYS A 91 -10.70 -12.48 -8.09
CA CYS A 91 -10.59 -11.14 -7.51
C CYS A 91 -9.13 -10.66 -7.49
N ARG A 92 -8.20 -11.46 -6.95
CA ARG A 92 -6.76 -11.15 -6.90
C ARG A 92 -6.16 -10.90 -8.29
N GLN A 93 -6.65 -11.58 -9.32
CA GLN A 93 -6.14 -11.47 -10.70
C GLN A 93 -6.68 -10.26 -11.46
N GLU A 94 -7.93 -9.86 -11.20
CA GLU A 94 -8.65 -8.86 -12.00
C GLU A 94 -8.72 -7.46 -11.36
N HIS A 95 -8.36 -7.32 -10.08
CA HIS A 95 -8.57 -6.08 -9.35
C HIS A 95 -7.26 -5.42 -8.90
N VAL A 96 -7.32 -4.10 -8.75
CA VAL A 96 -6.34 -3.30 -8.02
C VAL A 96 -6.90 -3.04 -6.62
N TYR A 97 -6.07 -3.27 -5.62
CA TYR A 97 -6.43 -3.13 -4.20
C TYR A 97 -6.07 -1.74 -3.68
N PHE A 98 -6.85 -1.27 -2.74
CA PHE A 98 -6.67 -0.03 -2.02
C PHE A 98 -6.92 -0.31 -0.55
N TYR A 99 -6.36 0.52 0.31
CA TYR A 99 -6.50 0.32 1.73
C TYR A 99 -7.06 1.54 2.45
N ASP A 100 -7.21 1.41 3.78
CA ASP A 100 -7.81 2.45 4.61
C ASP A 100 -7.11 3.79 4.36
N ALA A 101 -7.92 4.82 4.24
CA ALA A 101 -7.48 6.19 4.02
C ALA A 101 -6.88 6.83 5.28
N ILE A 102 -6.78 6.10 6.39
CA ILE A 102 -6.09 6.52 7.61
C ILE A 102 -4.57 6.37 7.40
N VAL A 103 -3.85 7.46 7.59
CA VAL A 103 -2.43 7.58 7.20
C VAL A 103 -1.52 6.59 7.95
N PRO A 104 -1.59 6.45 9.30
CA PRO A 104 -0.81 5.43 10.00
C PRO A 104 -1.06 4.01 9.44
N GLU A 105 -2.32 3.62 9.25
CA GLU A 105 -2.69 2.31 8.72
C GLU A 105 -2.17 2.09 7.29
N THR A 106 -2.20 3.14 6.45
CA THR A 106 -1.61 3.09 5.10
C THR A 106 -0.11 2.81 5.16
N ILE A 107 0.61 3.42 6.10
CA ILE A 107 2.05 3.22 6.28
C ILE A 107 2.32 1.79 6.75
N GLU A 108 1.59 1.32 7.78
CA GLU A 108 1.66 -0.06 8.28
C GLU A 108 1.44 -1.07 7.15
N GLN A 109 0.41 -0.87 6.31
CA GLN A 109 0.13 -1.76 5.19
C GLN A 109 1.18 -1.71 4.09
N SER A 110 1.79 -0.54 3.84
CA SER A 110 2.91 -0.45 2.90
C SER A 110 4.09 -1.30 3.36
N LEU A 111 4.44 -1.21 4.64
CA LEU A 111 5.50 -2.02 5.25
C LEU A 111 5.15 -3.52 5.16
N VAL A 112 3.93 -3.90 5.57
CA VAL A 112 3.45 -5.29 5.52
C VAL A 112 3.40 -5.84 4.10
N SER A 113 2.93 -5.06 3.12
CA SER A 113 2.89 -5.49 1.72
C SER A 113 4.27 -5.87 1.22
N VAL A 114 5.30 -5.07 1.48
CA VAL A 114 6.65 -5.45 1.05
C VAL A 114 7.10 -6.74 1.69
N ALA A 115 6.85 -6.94 2.99
CA ALA A 115 7.14 -8.21 3.64
C ALA A 115 6.52 -9.41 2.88
N HIS A 116 5.25 -9.30 2.48
CA HIS A 116 4.54 -10.38 1.76
C HIS A 116 5.00 -10.59 0.31
N ILE A 117 5.45 -9.53 -0.36
CA ILE A 117 5.88 -9.57 -1.77
C ILE A 117 7.33 -10.06 -1.90
N GLY A 118 8.20 -9.75 -0.94
CA GLY A 118 9.61 -10.15 -0.91
C GLY A 118 10.55 -9.02 -0.44
N TYR A 119 11.85 -9.14 -0.73
CA TYR A 119 12.82 -8.09 -0.40
C TYR A 119 12.62 -6.82 -1.24
N GLY A 120 12.68 -5.64 -0.61
CA GLY A 120 12.54 -4.36 -1.31
C GLY A 120 12.19 -3.18 -0.42
N ASP A 121 12.13 -2.00 -1.06
CA ASP A 121 11.79 -0.75 -0.39
C ASP A 121 10.29 -0.43 -0.55
N PRO A 122 9.59 -0.09 0.56
CA PRO A 122 8.17 0.23 0.54
C PRO A 122 7.88 1.57 -0.12
N ALA A 123 6.74 1.60 -0.82
CA ALA A 123 6.19 2.80 -1.41
C ALA A 123 4.67 2.86 -1.24
N ILE A 124 4.17 4.09 -1.13
CA ILE A 124 2.73 4.38 -1.03
C ILE A 124 2.34 5.18 -2.26
N LEU A 125 1.23 4.82 -2.89
CA LEU A 125 0.60 5.60 -3.95
C LEU A 125 -0.71 6.19 -3.45
N LEU A 126 -0.90 7.48 -3.70
CA LEU A 126 -2.19 8.14 -3.51
C LEU A 126 -2.87 8.31 -4.86
N ILE A 127 -4.03 7.69 -5.01
CA ILE A 127 -4.75 7.56 -6.27
C ILE A 127 -6.06 8.35 -6.19
N GLU A 128 -6.36 9.12 -7.23
CA GLU A 128 -7.64 9.82 -7.38
C GLU A 128 -8.74 8.84 -7.80
N GLU A 129 -9.50 8.39 -6.81
CA GLU A 129 -10.63 7.49 -6.97
C GLU A 129 -11.67 7.73 -5.88
N ASP A 130 -12.95 7.68 -6.26
CA ASP A 130 -14.04 7.84 -5.31
C ASP A 130 -14.22 6.53 -4.54
N GLN A 131 -13.91 6.55 -3.24
CA GLN A 131 -14.03 5.40 -2.34
C GLN A 131 -15.41 4.73 -2.41
N ARG A 132 -16.47 5.50 -2.67
CA ARG A 132 -17.85 4.99 -2.76
C ARG A 132 -18.09 4.07 -3.96
N LYS A 133 -17.20 4.11 -4.96
CA LYS A 133 -17.26 3.27 -6.16
C LYS A 133 -16.46 1.98 -6.03
N LEU A 134 -15.72 1.81 -4.94
CA LEU A 134 -14.90 0.64 -4.70
C LEU A 134 -15.70 -0.48 -4.06
N LYS A 135 -15.35 -1.72 -4.40
CA LYS A 135 -15.93 -2.91 -3.78
C LYS A 135 -15.10 -3.25 -2.55
N LYS A 136 -15.71 -3.92 -1.57
CA LYS A 136 -14.95 -4.50 -0.45
C LYS A 136 -14.26 -5.79 -0.91
N ASP A 137 -13.07 -6.04 -0.42
CA ASP A 137 -12.43 -7.34 -0.55
C ASP A 137 -13.31 -8.43 0.08
N ALA A 138 -13.49 -9.53 -0.63
CA ALA A 138 -14.26 -10.68 -0.16
C ALA A 138 -13.45 -11.58 0.80
N GLU A 139 -12.12 -11.43 0.84
CA GLU A 139 -11.24 -12.17 1.73
C GLU A 139 -11.20 -11.61 3.16
N LEU A 140 -11.46 -10.31 3.32
CA LEU A 140 -11.43 -9.67 4.62
C LEU A 140 -12.80 -9.78 5.30
N ASP A 141 -12.76 -10.09 6.60
CA ASP A 141 -13.97 -10.13 7.41
C ASP A 141 -14.75 -8.82 7.25
N ALA A 142 -16.08 -8.93 7.15
CA ALA A 142 -16.98 -7.79 7.12
C ALA A 142 -17.03 -7.01 8.46
N ASP A 143 -16.04 -7.21 9.32
CA ASP A 143 -15.85 -6.53 10.58
C ASP A 143 -15.77 -5.01 10.31
N PRO A 144 -16.75 -4.23 10.76
CA PRO A 144 -16.76 -2.80 10.53
C PRO A 144 -15.59 -2.07 11.21
N GLU A 145 -14.91 -2.70 12.18
CA GLU A 145 -13.82 -2.13 12.98
C GLU A 145 -12.42 -2.46 12.47
N ARG A 146 -12.25 -3.39 11.50
CA ARG A 146 -10.94 -3.71 10.89
C ARG A 146 -10.66 -2.91 9.62
N ALA A 147 -9.37 -2.82 9.28
CA ALA A 147 -8.88 -2.18 8.07
C ALA A 147 -9.63 -2.70 6.83
N LYS A 148 -10.20 -1.77 6.05
CA LYS A 148 -11.03 -2.10 4.89
C LYS A 148 -10.16 -2.08 3.64
N ALA A 149 -9.76 -3.26 3.15
CA ALA A 149 -9.30 -3.33 1.77
C ALA A 149 -10.48 -3.12 0.82
N LEU A 150 -10.29 -2.17 -0.09
CA LEU A 150 -11.20 -1.79 -1.14
C LEU A 150 -10.57 -2.20 -2.48
N MET A 151 -11.39 -2.52 -3.47
CA MET A 151 -10.90 -3.02 -4.75
C MET A 151 -11.65 -2.41 -5.94
N LYS A 152 -10.91 -2.19 -7.03
CA LYS A 152 -11.45 -1.77 -8.32
C LYS A 152 -11.07 -2.80 -9.39
N LYS A 153 -12.04 -3.22 -10.19
CA LYS A 153 -11.78 -4.09 -11.33
C LYS A 153 -11.04 -3.33 -12.43
N GLY A 154 -10.04 -3.97 -13.02
CA GLY A 154 -9.28 -3.43 -14.14
C GLY A 154 -8.22 -2.40 -13.73
N THR A 155 -7.80 -1.63 -14.73
CA THR A 155 -6.63 -0.75 -14.65
C THR A 155 -6.97 0.65 -14.12
N ILE A 156 -6.03 1.24 -13.37
CA ILE A 156 -5.97 2.67 -13.07
C ILE A 156 -4.98 3.31 -14.01
N THR A 157 -5.40 4.36 -14.74
CA THR A 157 -4.50 5.06 -15.65
C THR A 157 -3.44 5.87 -14.88
N PRO A 158 -2.25 6.11 -15.47
CA PRO A 158 -1.19 6.87 -14.81
C PRO A 158 -1.63 8.23 -14.27
N GLU A 159 -2.58 8.89 -14.95
CA GLU A 159 -3.06 10.25 -14.63
C GLU A 159 -3.74 10.33 -13.28
N LYS A 160 -4.33 9.22 -12.82
CA LYS A 160 -4.96 9.12 -11.51
C LYS A 160 -3.97 9.00 -10.37
N VAL A 161 -2.68 8.76 -10.63
CA VAL A 161 -1.65 8.75 -9.58
C VAL A 161 -1.36 10.19 -9.17
N ALA A 162 -1.97 10.61 -8.06
CA ALA A 162 -1.87 11.97 -7.53
C ALA A 162 -0.55 12.19 -6.81
N CYS A 163 -0.15 11.24 -5.96
CA CYS A 163 1.12 11.27 -5.26
C CYS A 163 1.75 9.88 -5.15
N PHE A 164 3.05 9.84 -4.93
CA PHE A 164 3.74 8.67 -4.41
C PHE A 164 4.67 9.07 -3.27
N CYS A 165 4.87 8.19 -2.30
CA CYS A 165 5.75 8.40 -1.16
C CYS A 165 6.70 7.22 -1.01
N THR A 166 7.93 7.52 -0.61
CA THR A 166 9.02 6.56 -0.40
C THR A 166 9.78 6.94 0.87
N LEU A 167 10.39 5.97 1.55
CA LEU A 167 11.21 6.27 2.72
C LEU A 167 12.40 7.17 2.35
N ASN A 168 12.69 8.17 3.19
CA ASN A 168 13.77 9.15 3.06
C ASN A 168 14.94 8.85 4.02
N LEU A 169 15.19 7.57 4.29
CA LEU A 169 16.27 7.11 5.16
C LEU A 169 17.57 6.92 4.37
N ASP A 170 18.70 7.26 5.00
CA ASP A 170 20.04 7.04 4.43
C ASP A 170 20.31 5.55 4.15
N GLU A 171 19.78 4.67 5.00
CA GLU A 171 19.73 3.22 4.79
C GLU A 171 18.27 2.76 4.89
N LYS A 172 17.66 2.39 3.75
CA LYS A 172 16.30 1.85 3.75
C LYS A 172 16.34 0.42 4.25
N PRO A 173 15.48 0.06 5.22
CA PRO A 173 15.45 -1.30 5.74
C PRO A 173 14.90 -2.24 4.67
N ASP A 174 15.57 -3.37 4.47
CA ASP A 174 15.01 -4.46 3.68
C ASP A 174 13.87 -5.11 4.47
N THR A 175 12.67 -4.53 4.36
CA THR A 175 11.49 -4.85 5.18
C THR A 175 11.13 -6.35 5.20
N GLY A 176 11.44 -7.11 4.16
CA GLY A 176 11.30 -8.58 4.15
C GLY A 176 12.17 -9.30 5.18
N THR A 177 13.31 -8.72 5.58
CA THR A 177 14.16 -9.19 6.67
C THR A 177 13.62 -8.81 8.05
N PHE A 178 12.91 -7.68 8.17
CA PHE A 178 12.42 -7.13 9.45
C PHE A 178 11.04 -7.68 9.85
N LEU A 179 10.15 -7.88 8.88
CA LEU A 179 8.74 -8.22 9.12
C LEU A 179 8.45 -9.72 9.10
N CYS A 180 9.46 -10.55 8.84
CA CYS A 180 9.37 -12.00 8.83
C CYS A 180 8.17 -12.54 8.04
N PRO A 181 8.19 -12.52 6.70
CA PRO A 181 7.15 -13.17 5.94
C PRO A 181 6.99 -14.62 6.38
N THR A 182 5.74 -15.03 6.59
CA THR A 182 5.42 -16.38 7.02
C THR A 182 5.83 -17.34 5.90
N ASP A 183 6.88 -18.14 6.09
CA ASP A 183 7.24 -19.16 5.11
C ASP A 183 6.29 -20.38 5.18
N ARG A 184 6.21 -21.16 4.09
CA ARG A 184 5.36 -22.36 3.93
C ARG A 184 5.50 -23.43 5.02
N LYS A 185 6.48 -23.34 5.92
CA LYS A 185 6.71 -24.32 7.00
C LYS A 185 6.36 -23.75 8.37
N GLY A 186 5.81 -22.54 8.45
CA GLY A 186 5.62 -21.82 9.70
C GLY A 186 6.94 -21.55 10.42
N LYS A 187 8.08 -21.60 9.70
CA LYS A 187 9.39 -21.31 10.28
C LYS A 187 9.67 -19.84 10.07
N GLN A 188 9.54 -19.09 11.15
CA GLN A 188 10.11 -17.76 11.27
C GLN A 188 11.64 -17.88 11.25
N ASN A 189 12.27 -17.80 10.08
CA ASN A 189 13.70 -17.52 9.99
C ASN A 189 13.90 -16.00 10.15
N CYS A 190 13.40 -15.45 11.26
CA CYS A 190 13.73 -14.09 11.66
C CYS A 190 15.19 -14.12 12.10
N PHE A 191 16.08 -13.60 11.26
CA PHE A 191 17.32 -13.08 11.80
C PHE A 191 17.00 -11.68 12.33
N LEU A 192 17.23 -11.46 13.63
CA LEU A 192 17.23 -10.17 14.35
C LEU A 192 16.03 -9.86 15.27
N THR A 193 15.52 -10.83 16.03
CA THR A 193 14.57 -10.54 17.11
C THR A 193 15.19 -9.81 18.32
N GLU A 194 16.50 -9.91 18.59
CA GLU A 194 17.09 -9.27 19.80
C GLU A 194 17.60 -7.83 19.60
N ARG A 195 17.93 -7.43 18.36
CA ARG A 195 18.50 -6.09 18.09
C ARG A 195 17.44 -5.04 17.74
N ILE A 196 16.32 -5.47 17.16
CA ILE A 196 15.24 -4.58 16.69
C ILE A 196 14.35 -4.11 17.86
N GLU A 197 14.09 -4.99 18.84
CA GLU A 197 13.34 -4.63 20.06
C GLU A 197 14.14 -3.68 20.98
N SER A 198 15.48 -3.75 20.96
CA SER A 198 16.36 -2.93 21.80
C SER A 198 16.73 -1.57 21.20
N GLU A 199 16.61 -1.38 19.87
CA GLU A 199 16.97 -0.12 19.17
C GLU A 199 15.77 0.64 18.55
N GLY A 200 14.52 0.20 18.75
CA GLY A 200 13.33 0.95 18.32
C GLY A 200 13.02 0.88 16.81
N GLY A 201 13.52 -0.14 16.11
CA GLY A 201 13.60 -0.19 14.64
C GLY A 201 12.26 -0.21 13.88
N PHE A 202 11.15 -0.62 14.50
CA PHE A 202 9.83 -0.60 13.85
C PHE A 202 9.08 0.71 14.09
N GLY A 203 9.15 1.25 15.32
CA GLY A 203 8.40 2.45 15.71
C GLY A 203 8.75 3.69 14.90
N GLY A 204 9.97 3.75 14.34
CA GLY A 204 10.41 4.85 13.48
C GLY A 204 9.95 4.77 12.02
N LEU A 205 9.62 3.58 11.49
CA LEU A 205 9.25 3.41 10.07
C LEU A 205 7.80 3.82 9.78
N GLU A 206 6.98 3.81 10.82
CA GLU A 206 5.59 4.28 10.81
C GLU A 206 5.48 5.81 10.88
N GLU A 207 6.58 6.51 11.18
CA GLU A 207 6.60 7.97 11.33
C GLU A 207 6.45 8.66 9.97
N THR A 208 5.47 9.56 9.86
CA THR A 208 5.13 10.28 8.61
C THR A 208 6.26 11.18 8.11
N ASP A 209 7.20 11.58 8.97
CA ASP A 209 8.35 12.42 8.65
C ASP A 209 9.51 11.68 7.97
N LYS A 210 9.49 10.34 8.00
CA LYS A 210 10.46 9.47 7.32
C LYS A 210 10.12 9.21 5.86
N TRP A 211 9.11 9.88 5.33
CA TRP A 211 8.60 9.66 3.98
C TRP A 211 8.77 10.90 3.12
N SER A 212 9.55 10.79 2.05
CA SER A 212 9.57 11.79 0.99
C SER A 212 8.43 11.51 0.01
N CYS A 213 7.61 12.52 -0.24
CA CYS A 213 6.46 12.41 -1.10
C CYS A 213 6.56 13.31 -2.32
N HIS A 214 6.06 12.82 -3.44
CA HIS A 214 6.03 13.53 -4.70
C HIS A 214 4.58 13.57 -5.16
N CYS A 215 4.01 14.75 -5.42
CA CYS A 215 2.64 14.93 -5.92
C CYS A 215 2.55 15.70 -7.24
N ARG A 216 1.63 15.33 -8.14
CA ARG A 216 1.42 16.04 -9.41
C ARG A 216 1.03 17.51 -9.19
N LYS A 217 1.55 18.39 -10.06
CA LYS A 217 1.14 19.79 -10.14
C LYS A 217 -0.34 19.86 -10.58
N GLY A 218 -1.24 20.33 -9.72
CA GLY A 218 -2.70 20.39 -9.99
C GLY A 218 -3.58 19.61 -9.00
N VAL A 219 -2.99 18.77 -8.14
CA VAL A 219 -3.69 18.20 -6.96
C VAL A 219 -4.24 19.31 -6.03
N LEU A 220 -3.71 20.53 -6.17
CA LEU A 220 -3.97 21.73 -5.36
C LEU A 220 -5.15 22.61 -5.84
N SER A 221 -5.74 22.39 -7.03
CA SER A 221 -6.62 23.39 -7.67
C SER A 221 -8.13 23.11 -7.61
N SER A 222 -8.61 22.26 -6.69
CA SER A 222 -10.06 21.99 -6.55
C SER A 222 -10.51 21.94 -5.08
N GLY A 223 -10.20 23.01 -4.34
CA GLY A 223 -10.61 23.16 -2.95
C GLY A 223 -10.42 24.59 -2.42
N ILE A 224 -11.02 25.57 -3.08
CA ILE A 224 -11.56 26.78 -2.43
C ILE A 224 -13.07 26.70 -2.63
#